data_AF-G5R4T1-F1
#
_entry.id   AF-G5R4T1-F1
#
_cell.length_a   1.000
_cell.length_b   1.000
_cell.length_c   1.000
_cell.angle_alpha   90.00
_cell.angle_beta   90.00
_cell.angle_gamma   90.00
#
_symmetry.space_group_name_H-M   'P 1'
#
loop_
_entity.id
_entity.type
_entity.pdbx_description
1 polymer ?
#
loop_
_entity_poly.entity_id
_entity_poly.type
_entity_poly.pdbx_seq_one_letter_code
_entity_poly.pdbx_strand_id
1 'polypeptide(L)'
;MLLSVSPYSASGKDIEFNTDFLDVKNRDNVNIAQFSRKGFILPGVYLLQIKINGQTLPQEFPVNWVIPEHDPQGSEVCAEPELVTQLGIKPELAEKLVWITHGQIH
;
A
#
# COMPACT_ATOMS: atom_id res chain seq x y z
N MET A 1 47.40 -13.04 -13.56
CA MET A 1 46.21 -12.43 -12.94
C MET A 1 45.09 -12.49 -13.97
N LEU A 2 44.13 -13.39 -13.80
CA LEU A 2 42.90 -13.41 -14.59
C LEU A 2 41.79 -12.86 -13.69
N LEU A 3 41.30 -11.66 -14.00
CA LEU A 3 40.16 -11.06 -13.32
C LEU A 3 38.89 -11.68 -13.92
N SER A 4 38.32 -12.66 -13.23
CA SER A 4 36.99 -13.19 -13.56
C SER A 4 35.93 -12.21 -13.08
N VAL A 5 35.27 -11.52 -14.02
CA VAL A 5 34.08 -10.73 -13.74
C VAL A 5 32.88 -11.65 -13.91
N SER A 6 32.26 -12.06 -12.80
CA SER A 6 31.02 -12.86 -12.84
C SER A 6 29.83 -11.90 -12.91
N PRO A 7 28.99 -11.95 -13.97
CA PRO A 7 27.75 -11.19 -14.00
C PRO A 7 26.77 -11.84 -13.01
N TYR A 8 26.44 -11.13 -11.93
CA TYR A 8 25.33 -11.50 -11.06
C TYR A 8 24.03 -11.16 -11.78
N SER A 9 23.46 -12.13 -12.52
CA SER A 9 22.09 -12.00 -13.00
C SER A 9 21.13 -12.27 -11.85
N ALA A 10 20.68 -11.22 -11.18
CA ALA A 10 19.54 -11.28 -10.28
C ALA A 10 18.25 -11.38 -11.13
N SER A 11 17.86 -12.59 -11.50
CA SER A 11 16.52 -12.83 -12.03
C SER A 11 15.55 -12.72 -10.85
N GLY A 12 14.87 -11.58 -10.72
CA GLY A 12 13.70 -11.46 -9.86
C GLY A 12 12.69 -12.53 -10.29
N LYS A 13 12.36 -13.45 -9.40
CA LYS A 13 11.29 -14.41 -9.64
C LYS A 13 9.98 -13.68 -9.37
N ASP A 14 9.23 -13.40 -10.43
CA ASP A 14 7.84 -12.96 -10.31
C ASP A 14 7.09 -14.03 -9.53
N ILE A 15 6.41 -13.62 -8.45
CA ILE A 15 5.61 -14.54 -7.62
C ILE A 15 4.34 -14.82 -8.39
N GLU A 16 4.08 -16.07 -8.77
CA GLU A 16 2.85 -16.45 -9.47
C GLU A 16 1.93 -17.26 -8.55
N PHE A 17 0.66 -16.88 -8.48
CA PHE A 17 -0.34 -17.54 -7.64
C PHE A 17 -1.27 -18.40 -8.51
N ASN A 18 -1.52 -19.63 -8.06
CA ASN A 18 -2.45 -20.53 -8.74
C ASN A 18 -3.89 -20.01 -8.58
N THR A 19 -4.52 -19.68 -9.71
CA THR A 19 -5.88 -19.15 -9.80
C THR A 19 -6.96 -20.21 -9.53
N ASP A 20 -6.63 -21.51 -9.56
CA ASP A 20 -7.57 -22.60 -9.31
C ASP A 20 -7.89 -22.81 -7.82
N PHE A 21 -7.10 -22.23 -6.91
CA PHE A 21 -7.35 -22.33 -5.46
C PHE A 21 -8.46 -21.38 -4.98
N LEU A 22 -8.71 -20.29 -5.71
CA LEU A 22 -9.76 -19.34 -5.36
C LEU A 22 -11.06 -19.78 -6.04
N ASP A 23 -12.01 -20.27 -5.24
CA ASP A 23 -13.39 -20.57 -5.68
C ASP A 23 -14.16 -19.25 -5.90
N VAL A 24 -13.70 -18.47 -6.88
CA VAL A 24 -14.39 -17.29 -7.37
C VAL A 24 -15.54 -17.76 -8.24
N LYS A 25 -16.75 -17.80 -7.65
CA LYS A 25 -18.04 -18.01 -8.34
C LYS A 25 -18.28 -17.10 -9.56
N ASN A 26 -17.39 -16.14 -9.83
CA ASN A 26 -17.32 -15.34 -11.04
C ASN A 26 -15.84 -15.17 -11.41
N ARG A 27 -15.32 -16.04 -12.29
CA ARG A 27 -13.92 -16.03 -12.76
C ARG A 27 -13.55 -14.77 -13.58
N ASP A 28 -14.52 -13.95 -13.96
CA ASP A 28 -14.32 -12.84 -14.90
C ASP A 28 -13.92 -11.50 -14.25
N ASN A 29 -13.86 -11.38 -12.91
CA ASN A 29 -13.78 -10.05 -12.26
C ASN A 29 -12.63 -9.83 -11.27
N VAL A 30 -11.74 -10.81 -11.04
CA VAL A 30 -10.63 -10.63 -10.06
C VAL A 30 -9.29 -10.91 -10.72
N ASN A 31 -8.56 -9.85 -11.08
CA ASN A 31 -7.18 -9.96 -11.50
C ASN A 31 -6.31 -10.31 -10.28
N ILE A 32 -5.87 -11.55 -10.13
CA ILE A 32 -5.08 -12.00 -8.96
C ILE A 32 -3.59 -11.69 -9.14
N ALA A 33 -3.14 -11.35 -10.36
CA ALA A 33 -1.75 -11.01 -10.63
C ALA A 33 -1.28 -9.75 -9.89
N GLN A 34 -2.19 -8.88 -9.45
CA GLN A 34 -1.87 -7.73 -8.61
C GLN A 34 -1.31 -8.13 -7.23
N PHE A 35 -1.68 -9.30 -6.69
CA PHE A 35 -1.16 -9.80 -5.40
C PHE A 35 0.26 -10.33 -5.48
N SER A 36 0.77 -10.58 -6.69
CA SER A 36 2.17 -10.94 -6.93
C SER A 36 3.14 -9.81 -6.55
N ARG A 37 2.63 -8.57 -6.47
CA ARG A 37 3.39 -7.39 -6.08
C ARG A 37 3.56 -7.35 -4.56
N LYS A 38 4.81 -7.30 -4.11
CA LYS A 38 5.12 -7.14 -2.68
C LYS A 38 4.49 -5.87 -2.13
N GLY A 39 3.70 -5.99 -1.08
CA GLY A 39 3.08 -4.86 -0.40
C GLY A 39 1.78 -4.36 -1.03
N PHE A 40 1.31 -4.99 -2.11
CA PHE A 40 0.00 -4.67 -2.67
C PHE A 40 -1.12 -5.15 -1.76
N ILE A 41 -2.03 -4.24 -1.41
CA ILE A 41 -3.28 -4.51 -0.70
C ILE A 41 -4.44 -4.08 -1.62
N LEU A 42 -5.54 -4.83 -1.68
CA LEU A 42 -6.65 -4.40 -2.52
C LEU A 42 -7.19 -3.02 -2.07
N PRO A 43 -7.60 -2.14 -3.00
CA PRO A 43 -8.30 -0.92 -2.64
C PRO A 43 -9.55 -1.22 -1.83
N GLY A 44 -9.78 -0.45 -0.77
CA GLY A 44 -10.87 -0.66 0.17
C GLY A 44 -10.54 -0.16 1.57
N VAL A 45 -11.54 -0.21 2.45
CA VAL A 45 -11.39 0.21 3.85
C VAL A 45 -11.12 -0.99 4.74
N TYR A 46 -10.04 -0.92 5.49
CA TYR A 46 -9.61 -1.96 6.44
C TYR A 46 -9.59 -1.39 7.85
N LEU A 47 -10.12 -2.14 8.81
CA LEU A 47 -10.01 -1.80 10.22
C LEU A 47 -8.67 -2.36 10.75
N LEU A 48 -7.74 -1.48 11.13
CA LEU A 48 -6.38 -1.85 11.48
C LEU A 48 -5.95 -1.29 12.83
N GLN A 49 -5.18 -2.08 13.57
CA GLN A 49 -4.43 -1.61 14.73
C GLN A 49 -3.15 -0.91 14.26
N ILE A 50 -3.02 0.38 14.56
CA ILE A 50 -1.92 1.21 14.06
C ILE A 50 -0.82 1.35 15.11
N LYS A 51 0.44 1.29 14.64
CA LYS A 51 1.63 1.47 15.46
C LYS A 51 2.45 2.66 14.97
N ILE A 52 2.61 3.68 15.81
CA ILE A 52 3.37 4.91 15.54
C ILE A 52 4.57 4.95 16.48
N ASN A 53 5.78 5.06 15.94
CA ASN A 53 7.02 5.16 16.72
C ASN A 53 7.17 4.05 17.80
N GLY A 54 6.75 2.83 17.49
CA GLY A 54 6.83 1.72 18.44
C GLY A 54 5.62 1.59 19.38
N GLN A 55 4.74 2.60 19.43
CA GLN A 55 3.56 2.64 20.28
C GLN A 55 2.31 2.27 19.50
N THR A 56 1.54 1.34 20.03
CA THR A 56 0.29 0.91 19.41
C THR A 56 -0.85 1.78 19.89
N LEU A 57 -1.64 2.32 18.97
CA LEU A 57 -2.84 3.07 19.32
C LEU A 57 -3.87 2.16 20.00
N PRO A 58 -4.64 2.67 20.98
CA PRO A 58 -5.52 1.84 21.80
C PRO A 58 -6.74 1.31 21.04
N GLN A 59 -7.13 1.98 19.95
CA GLN A 59 -8.26 1.61 19.11
C GLN A 59 -7.81 1.25 17.69
N GLU A 60 -8.62 0.46 16.99
CA GLU A 60 -8.45 0.25 15.56
C GLU A 60 -8.98 1.45 14.78
N PHE A 61 -8.33 1.74 13.66
CA PHE A 61 -8.71 2.84 12.77
C PHE A 61 -9.15 2.30 11.42
N PRO A 62 -10.23 2.85 10.83
CA PRO A 62 -10.53 2.61 9.43
C PRO A 62 -9.44 3.28 8.59
N VAL A 63 -8.76 2.49 7.76
CA VAL A 63 -7.71 2.95 6.86
C VAL A 63 -8.10 2.58 5.44
N ASN A 64 -8.11 3.58 4.57
CA ASN A 64 -8.55 3.44 3.20
C ASN A 64 -7.34 3.22 2.27
N TRP A 65 -7.32 2.10 1.55
CA TRP A 65 -6.40 1.88 0.44
C TRP A 65 -7.03 2.34 -0.86
N VAL A 66 -6.32 3.17 -1.61
CA VAL A 66 -6.79 3.76 -2.87
C VAL A 66 -5.83 3.41 -4.01
N ILE A 67 -6.33 3.48 -5.24
CA ILE A 67 -5.48 3.39 -6.44
C ILE A 67 -4.80 4.76 -6.63
N PRO A 68 -3.46 4.84 -6.57
CA PRO A 68 -2.76 6.10 -6.78
C PRO A 68 -2.80 6.51 -8.26
N GLU A 69 -2.84 7.81 -8.53
CA GLU A 69 -2.87 8.32 -9.91
C GLU A 69 -1.61 7.98 -10.72
N HIS A 70 -0.48 7.85 -10.02
CA HIS A 70 0.82 7.58 -10.63
C HIS A 70 1.10 6.07 -10.83
N ASP A 71 0.32 5.18 -10.21
CA ASP A 71 0.37 3.73 -10.43
C ASP A 71 -1.04 3.13 -10.45
N PRO A 72 -1.69 3.05 -11.62
CA PRO A 72 -3.03 2.48 -11.77
C PRO A 72 -3.15 0.99 -11.40
N GLN A 73 -2.03 0.31 -11.17
CA GLN A 73 -1.96 -1.10 -10.76
C GLN A 73 -1.45 -1.24 -9.31
N GLY A 74 -1.23 -0.12 -8.62
CA GLY A 74 -0.76 -0.04 -7.26
C GLY A 74 -1.90 0.18 -6.28
N SER A 75 -1.54 0.24 -5.00
CA SER A 75 -2.43 0.68 -3.95
C SER A 75 -1.64 1.34 -2.83
N GLU A 76 -2.21 2.42 -2.31
CA GLU A 76 -1.58 3.25 -1.28
C GLU A 76 -2.57 3.60 -0.18
N VAL A 77 -2.04 3.86 1.01
CA VAL A 77 -2.84 4.32 2.14
C VAL A 77 -3.21 5.79 1.95
N CYS A 78 -4.51 6.07 1.95
CA CYS A 78 -5.04 7.39 2.21
C CYS A 78 -5.01 7.64 3.73
N ALA A 79 -4.08 8.50 4.16
CA ALA A 79 -3.97 8.86 5.56
C ALA A 79 -5.09 9.86 5.91
N GLU A 80 -6.15 9.40 6.56
CA GLU A 80 -7.27 10.26 6.96
C GLU A 80 -6.84 11.31 8.00
N PRO A 81 -7.45 12.52 8.01
CA PRO A 81 -7.10 13.57 8.96
C PRO A 81 -7.08 13.12 10.42
N GLU A 82 -8.05 12.32 10.83
CA GLU A 82 -8.13 11.76 12.18
C GLU A 82 -6.87 10.95 12.53
N LEU A 83 -6.41 10.08 11.62
CA LEU A 83 -5.19 9.31 11.81
C LEU A 83 -3.95 10.21 11.86
N VAL A 84 -3.89 11.22 11.00
CA VAL A 84 -2.76 12.16 10.95
C VAL A 84 -2.62 12.93 12.26
N THR A 85 -3.72 13.24 12.97
CA THR A 85 -3.63 13.85 14.32
C THR A 85 -2.89 12.99 15.33
N GLN A 86 -2.91 11.66 15.18
CA GLN A 86 -2.23 10.72 16.07
C GLN A 86 -0.71 10.64 15.82
N LEU A 87 -0.23 11.14 14.67
CA LEU A 87 1.20 11.11 14.31
C LEU A 87 2.07 12.07 15.14
N GLY A 88 1.45 12.97 15.92
CA GLY A 88 2.17 13.94 16.74
C GLY A 88 2.90 15.00 15.90
N ILE A 89 2.36 15.34 14.73
CA ILE A 89 2.88 16.40 13.87
C ILE A 89 2.78 17.72 14.63
N LYS A 90 3.87 18.49 14.64
CA LYS A 90 3.88 19.81 15.28
C LYS A 90 2.80 20.71 14.65
N PRO A 91 2.03 21.48 15.43
CA PRO A 91 0.93 22.31 14.90
C PRO A 91 1.35 23.21 13.74
N GLU A 92 2.52 23.84 13.81
CA GLU A 92 3.05 24.72 12.75
C GLU A 92 3.36 24.02 11.42
N LEU A 93 3.48 22.69 11.44
CA LEU A 93 3.64 21.86 10.24
C LEU A 93 2.30 21.27 9.80
N ALA A 94 1.41 20.96 10.75
CA ALA A 94 0.08 20.45 10.46
C ALA A 94 -0.75 21.45 9.62
N GLU A 95 -0.61 22.75 9.89
CA GLU A 95 -1.25 23.83 9.10
C GLU A 95 -0.80 23.89 7.63
N LYS A 96 0.34 23.27 7.30
CA LYS A 96 0.91 23.25 5.95
C LYS A 96 0.58 21.96 5.20
N LEU A 97 -0.10 21.02 5.84
CA LEU A 97 -0.54 19.80 5.19
C LEU A 97 -1.58 20.14 4.13
N VAL A 98 -1.36 19.58 2.95
CA VAL A 98 -2.27 19.68 1.82
C VAL A 98 -2.98 18.34 1.68
N TRP A 99 -4.30 18.37 1.64
CA TRP A 99 -5.10 17.16 1.49
C TRP A 99 -5.35 16.91 0.02
N ILE A 100 -5.10 15.68 -0.43
CA ILE A 100 -5.31 15.29 -1.82
C ILE A 100 -6.51 14.35 -1.84
N THR A 101 -7.58 14.78 -2.49
CA THR A 101 -8.75 13.93 -2.75
C THR A 101 -8.89 13.80 -4.26
N HIS A 102 -8.75 12.59 -4.81
CA HIS A 102 -8.93 12.33 -6.26
C HIS A 102 -8.09 13.25 -7.18
N GLY A 103 -6.83 13.50 -6.81
CA GLY A 103 -5.91 14.36 -7.59
C GLY A 103 -6.15 15.87 -7.44
N GLN A 104 -7.14 16.28 -6.67
CA GLN A 104 -7.40 17.68 -6.37
C GLN A 104 -6.80 18.05 -5.00
N ILE A 105 -5.93 19.04 -5.02
CA ILE A 105 -5.36 19.68 -3.85
C ILE A 105 -6.44 20.55 -3.20
N HIS A 106 -6.78 20.25 -1.94
CA HIS A 106 -7.64 21.07 -1.08
C HIS A 106 -6.83 21.76 0.01
#